data_AF-A0A1I7AZY9-F1
#
_entry.id   AF-A0A1I7AZY9-F1
#
_cell.length_a   1.000
_cell.length_b   1.000
_cell.length_c   1.000
_cell.angle_alpha   90.00
_cell.angle_beta   90.00
_cell.angle_gamma   90.00
#
_symmetry.space_group_name_H-M   'P 1'
#
loop_
_entity.id
_entity.type
_entity.pdbx_description
1 polymer ?
#
loop_
_entity_poly.entity_id
_entity_poly.type
_entity_poly.pdbx_seq_one_letter_code
_entity_poly.pdbx_strand_id
1 'polypeptide(L)'
;MSWKVVLAAVNDQLEILDFSRSPWALFIAAIIAVAVGFAYSTMHGVSIFEDGDSYVKASVKVAFVLAFLFALISFFRVVCSCVVPSESELTNAYEDEQAHRFVRKYAAAELGVRATARGASGWAEIWQGRADHL
;
A
#
# COMPACT_ATOMS: atom_id res chain seq x y z
N MET A 1 -3.29 16.64 12.09
CA MET A 1 -3.33 15.74 10.93
C MET A 1 -4.60 14.86 10.90
N SER A 2 -5.35 14.81 9.79
CA SER A 2 -6.56 13.95 9.65
C SER A 2 -6.16 12.51 9.27
N TRP A 3 -6.70 11.51 9.97
CA TRP A 3 -6.41 10.09 9.71
C TRP A 3 -6.83 9.65 8.30
N LYS A 4 -7.82 10.32 7.69
CA LYS A 4 -8.30 10.03 6.34
C LYS A 4 -7.22 10.28 5.28
N VAL A 5 -6.46 11.38 5.43
CA VAL A 5 -5.38 11.73 4.49
C VAL A 5 -4.23 10.74 4.61
N VAL A 6 -3.91 10.31 5.84
CA VAL A 6 -2.89 9.27 6.06
C VAL A 6 -3.33 7.95 5.43
N LEU A 7 -4.58 7.55 5.63
CA LEU A 7 -5.12 6.31 5.07
C LEU A 7 -5.11 6.32 3.53
N ALA A 8 -5.49 7.45 2.93
CA ALA A 8 -5.48 7.64 1.49
C ALA A 8 -4.05 7.67 0.91
N ALA A 9 -3.11 8.34 1.59
CA ALA A 9 -1.70 8.35 1.21
C ALA A 9 -1.06 6.95 1.32
N VAL A 10 -1.42 6.17 2.35
CA VAL A 10 -0.98 4.78 2.47
C VAL A 10 -1.59 3.92 1.37
N ASN A 11 -2.86 4.11 1.04
CA ASN A 11 -3.53 3.39 -0.06
C ASN A 11 -2.89 3.70 -1.42
N ASP A 12 -2.50 4.95 -1.66
CA ASP A 12 -1.75 5.37 -2.86
C ASP A 12 -0.37 4.70 -2.93
N GLN A 13 0.34 4.59 -1.80
CA GLN A 13 1.59 3.82 -1.74
C GLN A 13 1.36 2.31 -1.95
N LEU A 14 0.23 1.76 -1.47
CA LEU A 14 -0.16 0.38 -1.74
C LEU A 14 -0.54 0.16 -3.22
N GLU A 15 -0.81 1.21 -4.00
CA GLU A 15 -0.95 1.13 -5.45
C GLU A 15 0.35 0.77 -6.16
N ILE A 16 1.50 1.16 -5.59
CA ILE A 16 2.82 0.73 -6.09
C ILE A 16 3.00 -0.79 -5.88
N LEU A 17 2.35 -1.35 -4.86
CA LEU A 17 2.27 -2.78 -4.60
C LEU A 17 1.17 -3.47 -5.40
N ASP A 18 0.59 -2.82 -6.42
CA ASP A 18 -0.29 -3.50 -7.36
C ASP A 18 0.50 -4.59 -8.11
N PHE A 19 0.34 -5.81 -7.60
CA PHE A 19 0.99 -7.03 -8.08
C PHE A 19 0.71 -7.34 -9.54
N SER A 20 -0.31 -6.69 -10.14
CA SER A 20 -0.61 -6.77 -11.57
C SER A 20 0.34 -5.97 -12.46
N ARG A 21 1.01 -4.94 -11.91
CA ARG A 21 1.89 -4.02 -12.66
C ARG A 21 3.37 -4.10 -12.26
N SER A 22 3.67 -4.56 -11.04
CA SER A 22 5.06 -4.60 -10.54
C SER A 22 5.50 -6.03 -10.17
N PRO A 23 6.38 -6.66 -10.96
CA PRO A 23 6.91 -8.01 -10.65
C PRO A 23 7.70 -8.03 -9.33
N TRP A 24 8.18 -6.87 -8.87
CA TRP A 24 8.85 -6.72 -7.58
C TRP A 24 7.91 -6.90 -6.39
N ALA A 25 6.63 -6.53 -6.51
CA ALA A 25 5.65 -6.76 -5.46
C ALA A 25 5.45 -8.27 -5.25
N LEU A 26 5.31 -9.04 -6.34
CA LEU A 26 5.22 -10.50 -6.28
C LEU A 26 6.46 -11.13 -5.64
N PHE A 27 7.64 -10.60 -5.93
CA PHE A 27 8.89 -11.03 -5.33
C PHE A 27 8.93 -10.77 -3.81
N ILE A 28 8.52 -9.58 -3.35
CA ILE A 28 8.45 -9.26 -1.91
C ILE A 28 7.41 -10.13 -1.21
N ALA A 29 6.23 -10.34 -1.80
CA ALA A 29 5.23 -11.24 -1.25
C ALA A 29 5.73 -12.68 -1.18
N ALA A 30 6.47 -13.15 -2.19
CA ALA A 30 7.11 -14.46 -2.18
C ALA A 30 8.14 -14.56 -1.04
N ILE A 31 8.98 -13.54 -0.84
CA ILE A 31 9.94 -13.50 0.28
C ILE A 31 9.23 -13.55 1.63
N ILE A 32 8.17 -12.75 1.81
CA ILE A 32 7.39 -12.74 3.06
C ILE A 32 6.73 -14.10 3.29
N ALA A 33 6.15 -14.71 2.25
CA ALA A 33 5.52 -16.02 2.36
C ALA A 33 6.54 -17.13 2.67
N VAL A 34 7.74 -17.07 2.10
CA VAL A 34 8.84 -17.99 2.42
C VAL A 34 9.31 -17.78 3.87
N ALA A 35 9.48 -16.54 4.31
CA ALA A 35 9.90 -16.22 5.68
C ALA A 35 8.85 -16.68 6.72
N VAL A 36 7.57 -16.44 6.46
CA VAL A 36 6.46 -16.90 7.31
C VAL A 36 6.35 -18.42 7.30
N GLY A 37 6.46 -19.06 6.13
CA GLY A 37 6.46 -20.51 6.01
C GLY A 37 7.61 -21.16 6.77
N PHE A 38 8.81 -20.55 6.71
CA PHE A 38 9.99 -21.01 7.44
C PHE A 38 9.83 -20.85 8.96
N ALA A 39 9.37 -19.69 9.43
CA ALA A 39 9.12 -19.44 10.85
C ALA A 39 8.04 -20.38 11.44
N TYR A 40 6.99 -20.65 10.67
CA TYR A 40 5.95 -21.60 11.09
C TYR A 40 6.49 -23.05 11.13
N SER A 41 7.30 -23.43 10.15
CA SER A 41 7.94 -24.76 10.11
C SER A 41 8.83 -25.00 11.32
N THR A 42 9.59 -23.99 11.75
CA THR A 42 10.48 -24.09 12.91
C THR A 42 9.70 -24.12 14.23
N MET A 43 8.60 -23.37 14.35
CA MET A 43 7.76 -23.35 15.56
C MET A 43 6.93 -24.63 15.76
N HIS A 44 6.61 -25.37 14.69
CA HIS A 44 5.78 -26.58 14.77
C HIS A 44 6.53 -27.88 14.48
N GLY A 45 7.86 -27.82 14.39
CA GLY A 45 8.69 -29.01 14.21
C GLY A 45 8.37 -29.78 12.93
N VAL A 46 7.83 -29.10 11.91
CA VAL A 46 7.52 -29.72 10.62
C VAL A 46 8.84 -29.95 9.91
N SER A 47 9.31 -31.20 9.85
CA SER A 47 10.44 -31.57 9.03
C SER A 47 10.04 -31.42 7.55
N ILE A 48 10.62 -30.43 6.87
CA ILE A 48 10.39 -30.18 5.44
C ILE A 48 10.93 -31.35 4.57
N PHE A 49 11.64 -32.30 5.18
CA PHE A 49 12.46 -33.29 4.49
C PHE A 49 11.94 -34.73 4.52
N GLU A 50 10.82 -35.07 5.17
CA GLU A 50 10.54 -36.48 5.46
C GLU A 50 9.30 -37.13 4.82
N ASP A 51 8.37 -36.39 4.20
CA ASP A 51 7.27 -37.02 3.47
C ASP A 51 6.83 -36.19 2.27
N GLY A 52 6.70 -36.82 1.09
CA GLY A 52 6.19 -36.17 -0.13
C GLY A 52 4.79 -35.56 0.03
N ASP A 53 4.02 -36.05 1.01
CA ASP A 53 2.71 -35.53 1.42
C ASP A 53 2.81 -34.25 2.27
N SER A 54 3.95 -34.04 2.94
CA SER A 54 4.27 -32.87 3.75
C SER A 54 4.57 -31.65 2.87
N TYR A 55 5.19 -31.84 1.70
CA TYR A 55 5.44 -30.76 0.74
C TYR A 55 4.14 -30.21 0.12
N VAL A 56 3.18 -31.09 -0.17
CA VAL A 56 1.84 -30.68 -0.66
C VAL A 56 1.07 -29.94 0.43
N LYS A 57 1.11 -30.42 1.69
CA LYS A 57 0.45 -29.72 2.81
C LYS A 57 1.12 -28.37 3.12
N ALA A 58 2.44 -28.28 3.02
CA ALA A 58 3.18 -27.03 3.19
C ALA A 58 2.89 -26.04 2.06
N SER A 59 2.87 -26.49 0.80
CA SER A 59 2.57 -25.63 -0.34
C SER A 59 1.13 -25.11 -0.33
N VAL A 60 0.16 -25.93 0.10
CA VAL A 60 -1.23 -25.48 0.32
C VAL A 60 -1.31 -24.42 1.42
N LYS A 61 -0.57 -24.57 2.53
CA LYS A 61 -0.52 -23.56 3.60
C LYS A 61 0.13 -22.26 3.13
N VAL A 62 1.23 -22.33 2.38
CA VAL A 62 1.89 -21.15 1.81
C VAL A 62 0.97 -20.46 0.79
N ALA A 63 0.31 -21.23 -0.08
CA ALA A 63 -0.68 -20.71 -1.01
C ALA A 63 -1.87 -20.06 -0.29
N PHE A 64 -2.33 -20.63 0.83
CA PHE A 64 -3.39 -20.05 1.65
C PHE A 64 -2.94 -18.74 2.31
N VAL A 65 -1.74 -18.68 2.89
CA VAL A 65 -1.19 -17.46 3.49
C VAL A 65 -1.04 -16.37 2.43
N LEU A 66 -0.53 -16.71 1.25
CA LEU A 66 -0.45 -15.78 0.13
C LEU A 66 -1.84 -15.31 -0.29
N ALA A 67 -2.77 -16.22 -0.57
CA ALA A 67 -4.14 -15.88 -0.97
C ALA A 67 -4.85 -15.01 0.08
N PHE A 68 -4.63 -15.29 1.37
CA PHE A 68 -5.15 -14.49 2.47
C PHE A 68 -4.51 -13.09 2.51
N LEU A 69 -3.19 -12.97 2.36
CA LEU A 69 -2.51 -11.68 2.27
C LEU A 69 -3.01 -10.86 1.07
N PHE A 70 -3.18 -11.49 -0.09
CA PHE A 70 -3.76 -10.87 -1.27
C PHE A 70 -5.18 -10.38 -1.00
N ALA A 71 -6.05 -11.24 -0.47
CA ALA A 71 -7.42 -10.89 -0.13
C ALA A 71 -7.48 -9.75 0.90
N LEU A 72 -6.60 -9.76 1.91
CA LEU A 72 -6.52 -8.74 2.94
C LEU A 72 -6.07 -7.39 2.36
N ILE A 73 -5.04 -7.37 1.50
CA ILE A 73 -4.59 -6.16 0.82
C ILE A 73 -5.70 -5.62 -0.09
N SER A 74 -6.33 -6.47 -0.92
CA SER A 74 -7.44 -6.07 -1.78
C SER A 74 -8.63 -5.53 -0.98
N PHE A 75 -9.01 -6.20 0.10
CA PHE A 75 -10.07 -5.72 1.00
C PHE A 75 -9.71 -4.38 1.64
N PHE A 76 -8.49 -4.24 2.14
CA PHE A 76 -8.01 -2.99 2.73
C PHE A 76 -8.05 -1.84 1.72
N ARG A 77 -7.68 -2.08 0.46
CA ARG A 77 -7.77 -1.10 -0.61
C ARG A 77 -9.20 -0.67 -0.91
N VAL A 78 -10.15 -1.60 -0.93
CA VAL A 78 -11.58 -1.28 -1.12
C VAL A 78 -12.10 -0.44 0.05
N VAL A 79 -11.73 -0.77 1.29
CA VAL A 79 -12.12 0.01 2.46
C VAL A 79 -11.51 1.41 2.41
N CYS A 80 -10.24 1.53 2.01
CA CYS A 80 -9.55 2.81 1.91
C CYS A 80 -10.06 3.67 0.75
N SER A 81 -10.49 3.10 -0.37
CA SER A 81 -11.01 3.86 -1.52
C SER A 81 -12.36 4.52 -1.23
N CYS A 82 -13.10 4.04 -0.24
CA CYS A 82 -14.30 4.70 0.27
C CYS A 82 -14.00 5.97 1.09
N VAL A 83 -12.74 6.19 1.49
CA VAL A 83 -12.33 7.33 2.30
C VAL A 83 -11.78 8.43 1.40
N VAL A 84 -12.62 9.41 1.06
CA VAL A 84 -12.22 10.59 0.29
C VAL A 84 -11.95 11.76 1.25
N PRO A 85 -10.69 12.22 1.39
CA PRO A 85 -10.39 13.38 2.22
C PRO A 85 -10.93 14.68 1.60
N SER A 86 -11.38 15.63 2.43
CA SER A 86 -11.80 16.94 1.94
C SER A 86 -10.59 17.79 1.52
N GLU A 87 -10.81 18.84 0.73
CA GLU A 87 -9.72 19.76 0.34
C GLU A 87 -9.10 20.45 1.56
N SER A 88 -9.90 20.82 2.55
CA SER A 88 -9.39 21.42 3.79
C SER A 88 -8.47 20.46 4.56
N GLU A 89 -8.78 19.16 4.57
CA GLU A 89 -7.94 18.14 5.20
C GLU A 89 -6.61 17.96 4.45
N LEU A 90 -6.63 18.01 3.12
CA LEU A 90 -5.43 17.91 2.29
C LEU A 90 -4.53 19.13 2.45
N THR A 91 -5.09 20.34 2.41
CA THR A 91 -4.31 21.57 2.64
C THR A 91 -3.67 21.56 4.02
N ASN A 92 -4.43 21.24 5.06
CA ASN A 92 -3.91 21.13 6.42
C ASN A 92 -2.81 20.06 6.52
N ALA A 93 -2.95 18.94 5.82
CA ALA A 93 -1.94 17.88 5.83
C ALA A 93 -0.65 18.26 5.09
N TYR A 94 -0.72 19.12 4.06
CA TYR A 94 0.45 19.68 3.38
C TYR A 94 1.19 20.71 4.24
N GLU A 95 0.43 21.58 4.92
CA GLU A 95 0.95 22.65 5.79
C GLU A 95 1.48 22.13 7.13
N ASP A 96 1.07 20.94 7.55
CA ASP A 96 1.57 20.29 8.76
C ASP A 96 3.06 19.89 8.59
N GLU A 97 3.98 20.68 9.17
CA GLU A 97 5.42 20.40 9.11
C GLU A 97 5.81 19.10 9.85
N GLN A 98 4.97 18.64 10.79
CA GLN A 98 5.19 17.39 11.51
C GLN A 98 4.70 16.17 10.72
N ALA A 99 3.92 16.38 9.65
CA ALA A 99 3.49 15.31 8.77
C ALA A 99 4.68 14.73 7.99
N HIS A 100 4.68 13.40 7.88
CA HIS A 100 5.71 12.72 7.11
C HIS A 100 5.72 13.18 5.64
N ARG A 101 6.91 13.31 5.03
CA ARG A 101 7.13 13.79 3.65
C ARG A 101 6.18 13.18 2.63
N PHE A 102 6.00 11.85 2.64
CA PHE A 102 5.11 11.16 1.70
C PHE A 102 3.63 11.61 1.82
N VAL A 103 3.14 11.91 3.02
CA VAL A 103 1.74 12.36 3.20
C VAL A 103 1.57 13.77 2.67
N ARG A 104 2.55 14.64 2.91
CA ARG A 104 2.57 16.01 2.37
C ARG A 104 2.64 16.00 0.85
N LYS A 105 3.45 15.10 0.28
CA LYS A 105 3.57 14.89 -1.16
C LYS A 105 2.26 14.39 -1.78
N TYR A 106 1.62 13.39 -1.17
CA TYR A 106 0.30 12.91 -1.59
C TYR A 106 -0.74 14.03 -1.55
N ALA A 107 -0.79 14.81 -0.46
CA ALA A 107 -1.73 15.91 -0.32
C ALA A 107 -1.55 16.99 -1.40
N ALA A 108 -0.30 17.36 -1.71
CA ALA A 108 -0.01 18.30 -2.80
C ALA A 108 -0.41 17.75 -4.18
N ALA A 109 -0.09 16.48 -4.48
CA ALA A 109 -0.46 15.86 -5.75
C ALA A 109 -1.99 15.79 -5.93
N GLU A 110 -2.72 15.35 -4.91
CA GLU A 110 -4.18 15.25 -4.93
C GLU A 110 -4.86 16.62 -5.08
N LEU A 111 -4.33 17.67 -4.42
CA LEU A 111 -4.78 19.06 -4.62
C LEU A 111 -4.55 19.52 -6.08
N GLY A 112 -3.44 19.11 -6.71
CA GLY A 112 -3.17 19.37 -8.12
C GLY A 112 -4.16 18.68 -9.07
N VAL A 113 -4.50 17.42 -8.79
CA VAL A 113 -5.51 16.66 -9.55
C VAL A 113 -6.88 17.35 -9.44
N ARG A 114 -7.30 17.77 -8.24
CA ARG A 114 -8.57 18.48 -8.04
C ARG A 114 -8.60 19.84 -8.71
N ALA A 115 -7.49 20.58 -8.68
CA ALA A 115 -7.37 21.85 -9.39
C ALA A 115 -7.49 21.65 -10.92
N THR A 116 -6.87 20.59 -11.46
CA THR A 116 -6.99 20.22 -12.88
C THR A 116 -8.42 19.89 -13.25
N ALA A 117 -9.11 19.10 -12.43
CA ALA A 117 -10.51 18.72 -12.66
C ALA A 117 -11.47 19.93 -12.69
N ARG A 118 -11.10 21.02 -12.01
CA ARG A 118 -11.84 22.29 -12.01
C ARG A 118 -11.44 23.24 -13.14
N GLY A 119 -10.52 22.83 -14.02
CA GLY A 119 -9.97 23.67 -15.10
C GLY A 119 -8.96 24.73 -14.63
N ALA A 120 -8.48 24.64 -13.38
CA ALA A 120 -7.51 25.56 -12.81
C ALA A 120 -6.07 25.05 -13.05
N SER A 121 -5.66 24.93 -14.31
CA SER A 121 -4.37 24.37 -14.72
C SER A 121 -3.15 25.07 -14.09
N GLY A 122 -3.18 26.39 -13.96
CA GLY A 122 -2.11 27.13 -13.29
C GLY A 122 -1.96 26.78 -11.80
N TRP A 123 -3.07 26.50 -11.11
CA TRP A 123 -3.03 26.02 -9.73
C TRP A 123 -2.56 24.58 -9.63
N ALA A 124 -2.94 23.74 -10.61
CA ALA A 124 -2.46 22.37 -10.69
C ALA A 124 -0.93 22.31 -10.81
N GLU A 125 -0.35 23.14 -11.68
CA GLU A 125 1.11 23.21 -11.88
C GLU A 125 1.83 23.66 -10.61
N ILE A 126 1.28 24.63 -9.88
CA ILE A 126 1.85 25.08 -8.59
C ILE A 126 1.85 23.93 -7.58
N TRP A 127 0.75 23.18 -7.47
CA TRP A 127 0.65 22.05 -6.54
C TRP A 127 1.55 20.89 -6.95
N GLN A 128 1.69 20.62 -8.25
CA GLN A 128 2.62 19.64 -8.79
C GLN A 128 4.06 20.01 -8.44
N GLY A 129 4.47 21.26 -8.66
CA GLY A 129 5.80 21.74 -8.31
C GLY A 129 6.08 21.61 -6.81
N ARG A 130 5.09 21.92 -5.96
CA ARG A 130 5.20 21.71 -4.50
C ARG A 130 5.37 20.24 -4.13
N ALA A 131 4.72 19.31 -4.84
CA ALA A 131 4.88 17.88 -4.62
C ALA A 131 6.27 17.37 -5.05
N ASP A 132 6.83 17.94 -6.12
CA ASP A 132 8.15 17.55 -6.64
C ASP A 132 9.31 18.07 -5.79
N HIS A 133 9.12 19.23 -5.14
CA HIS A 133 10.09 19.79 -4.20
C HIS A 133 10.08 19.13 -2.81
N LEU A 134 9.05 18.33 -2.50
CA LEU A 134 8.91 17.68 -1.20
C LEU A 134 9.71 16.42 -1.08
#